data_AF-A0A9X2J7G2-F1
#
_entry.id   AF-A0A9X2J7G2-F1
#
_cell.length_a   1.000
_cell.length_b   1.000
_cell.length_c   1.000
_cell.angle_alpha   90.00
_cell.angle_beta   90.00
_cell.angle_gamma   90.00
#
_symmetry.space_group_name_H-M   'P 1'
#
loop_
_entity.id
_entity.type
_entity.pdbx_description
1 polymer ?
#
loop_
_entity_poly.entity_id
_entity_poly.type
_entity_poly.pdbx_seq_one_letter_code
_entity_poly.pdbx_strand_id
1 'polypeptide(L)'
;MISITDLKSSTAYALGAQQTIDEEGRFLIELYADHAVKVATEILALGIKYLAENAYYSKVEFASVIIPTGLYIVGKLRIDANLPWLYEGTYKGSGRPRK
;
A
#
# COMPACT_ATOMS: atom_id res chain seq x y z
N MET A 1 -1.69 -1.65 -13.56
CA MET A 1 -2.72 -2.70 -13.76
C MET A 1 -2.99 -3.35 -12.41
N ILE A 2 -4.26 -3.65 -12.10
CA ILE A 2 -4.69 -4.41 -10.93
C ILE A 2 -5.38 -5.68 -11.44
N SER A 3 -5.10 -6.81 -10.79
CA SER A 3 -5.66 -8.11 -11.15
C SER A 3 -6.15 -8.86 -9.92
N ILE A 4 -7.23 -9.63 -10.10
CA ILE A 4 -7.72 -10.58 -9.11
C ILE A 4 -7.05 -11.93 -9.37
N THR A 5 -6.38 -12.48 -8.36
CA THR A 5 -5.70 -13.77 -8.48
C THR A 5 -6.54 -14.86 -7.82
N ASP A 6 -6.95 -15.86 -8.59
CA ASP A 6 -7.52 -17.10 -8.06
C ASP A 6 -6.41 -18.13 -7.85
N LEU A 7 -6.16 -18.45 -6.57
CA LEU A 7 -5.13 -19.40 -6.18
C LEU A 7 -5.47 -20.85 -6.53
N LYS A 8 -6.76 -21.20 -6.66
CA LYS A 8 -7.17 -22.57 -7.00
C LYS A 8 -6.87 -22.88 -8.46
N SER A 9 -7.17 -21.94 -9.35
CA SER A 9 -6.91 -22.07 -10.79
C SER A 9 -5.52 -21.53 -11.22
N SER A 10 -4.74 -20.97 -10.30
CA SER A 10 -3.46 -20.31 -10.60
C SER A 10 -3.57 -19.27 -11.72
N THR A 11 -4.70 -18.55 -11.76
CA THR A 11 -5.03 -17.63 -12.84
C THR A 11 -5.25 -16.22 -12.29
N ALA A 12 -4.73 -15.21 -12.99
CA ALA A 12 -4.95 -13.81 -12.68
C ALA A 12 -5.88 -13.18 -13.73
N TYR A 13 -6.96 -12.56 -13.27
CA TYR A 13 -7.94 -11.86 -14.09
C TYR A 13 -7.70 -10.36 -14.00
N ALA A 14 -7.64 -9.69 -15.15
CA ALA A 14 -7.52 -8.24 -15.19
C ALA A 14 -8.76 -7.60 -14.57
N LEU A 15 -8.58 -6.81 -13.51
CA LEU A 15 -9.65 -6.00 -12.93
C LEU A 15 -9.68 -4.61 -13.56
N GLY A 16 -8.51 -4.00 -13.69
CA GLY A 16 -8.39 -2.64 -14.22
C GLY A 16 -6.99 -2.37 -14.75
N ALA A 17 -6.91 -1.77 -15.93
CA ALA A 17 -5.70 -1.23 -16.50
C ALA A 17 -5.91 0.26 -16.79
N GLN A 18 -5.15 1.10 -16.10
CA GLN A 18 -5.14 2.54 -16.32
C GLN A 18 -3.70 2.95 -16.66
N GLN A 19 -3.57 3.80 -17.68
CA GLN A 19 -2.31 4.48 -17.94
C GLN A 19 -2.11 5.57 -16.89
N THR A 20 -0.91 5.61 -16.30
CA THR A 20 -0.53 6.68 -15.39
C THR A 20 0.01 7.85 -16.20
N ILE A 21 -0.73 8.95 -16.21
CA ILE A 21 -0.35 10.20 -16.88
C ILE A 21 0.25 11.10 -15.82
N ASP A 22 1.34 11.78 -16.14
CA ASP A 22 1.95 12.73 -15.23
C ASP A 22 0.99 13.91 -14.98
N GLU A 23 0.58 14.07 -13.73
CA GLU A 23 -0.27 15.17 -13.27
C GLU A 23 0.59 16.18 -12.52
N GLU A 24 0.52 17.46 -12.90
CA GLU A 24 1.34 18.51 -12.29
C GLU A 24 1.07 18.59 -10.78
N GLY A 25 2.14 18.57 -9.99
CA GLY A 25 2.06 18.62 -8.52
C GLY A 25 1.72 17.30 -7.83
N ARG A 26 1.62 16.18 -8.57
CA ARG A 26 1.33 14.87 -7.99
C ARG A 26 2.47 13.89 -8.14
N PHE A 27 2.62 13.03 -7.13
CA PHE A 27 3.60 11.96 -7.17
C PHE A 27 3.01 10.70 -7.78
N LEU A 28 3.85 9.94 -8.47
CA LEU A 28 3.47 8.68 -9.10
C LEU A 28 2.81 7.68 -8.12
N ILE A 29 3.25 7.66 -6.86
CA ILE A 29 2.69 6.80 -5.82
C ILE A 29 1.24 7.14 -5.48
N GLU A 30 0.87 8.42 -5.56
CA GLU A 30 -0.49 8.90 -5.29
C GLU A 30 -1.44 8.45 -6.41
N LEU A 31 -0.98 8.54 -7.67
CA LEU A 31 -1.76 8.08 -8.82
C LEU A 31 -2.05 6.58 -8.77
N TYR A 32 -1.10 5.78 -8.26
CA TYR A 32 -1.33 4.35 -8.04
C TYR A 32 -2.28 4.08 -6.88
N ALA A 33 -2.16 4.82 -5.78
CA ALA A 33 -3.08 4.69 -4.64
C ALA A 33 -4.53 5.01 -5.07
N ASP A 34 -4.72 6.09 -5.83
CA ASP A 34 -6.03 6.46 -6.38
C ASP A 34 -6.65 5.34 -7.22
N HIS A 35 -5.86 4.71 -8.09
CA HIS A 35 -6.36 3.61 -8.92
C HIS A 35 -6.81 2.42 -8.05
N ALA A 36 -6.07 2.09 -6.99
CA ALA A 36 -6.45 1.03 -6.05
C ALA A 36 -7.69 1.40 -5.23
N VAL A 37 -7.83 2.65 -4.78
CA VAL A 37 -9.02 3.14 -4.08
C VAL A 37 -10.26 3.07 -4.98
N LYS A 38 -10.14 3.48 -6.25
CA LYS A 38 -11.26 3.46 -7.21
C LYS A 38 -11.88 2.07 -7.36
N VAL A 39 -11.07 1.01 -7.35
CA VAL A 39 -11.54 -0.36 -7.50
C VAL A 39 -11.84 -1.05 -6.17
N ALA A 40 -11.51 -0.45 -5.03
CA ALA A 40 -11.61 -1.10 -3.71
C ALA A 40 -13.03 -1.55 -3.38
N THR A 41 -14.04 -0.73 -3.67
CA THR A 41 -15.45 -1.05 -3.41
C THR A 41 -15.90 -2.31 -4.14
N GLU A 42 -15.52 -2.45 -5.42
CA GLU A 42 -15.85 -3.62 -6.24
C GLU A 42 -15.12 -4.88 -5.73
N ILE A 43 -13.84 -4.76 -5.36
CA ILE A 43 -13.04 -5.84 -4.79
C ILE A 43 -13.66 -6.35 -3.48
N LEU A 44 -14.04 -5.44 -2.60
CA LEU A 44 -14.63 -5.77 -1.30
C LEU A 44 -16.01 -6.42 -1.45
N ALA A 45 -16.81 -5.99 -2.42
CA ALA A 45 -18.10 -6.62 -2.75
C ALA A 45 -17.95 -8.08 -3.19
N LEU A 46 -16.80 -8.45 -3.78
CA LEU A 46 -16.45 -9.84 -4.12
C LEU A 46 -15.90 -10.64 -2.91
N GLY A 47 -15.83 -10.03 -1.72
CA GLY A 47 -15.29 -10.67 -0.52
C GLY A 47 -13.76 -10.75 -0.47
N ILE A 48 -13.06 -10.08 -1.39
CA ILE A 48 -11.60 -10.04 -1.44
C ILE A 48 -11.13 -8.94 -0.49
N LYS A 49 -10.22 -9.30 0.43
CA LYS A 49 -9.74 -8.39 1.48
C LYS A 49 -8.27 -8.02 1.38
N TYR A 50 -7.49 -8.77 0.62
CA TYR A 50 -6.04 -8.65 0.59
C TYR A 50 -5.58 -8.07 -0.76
N LEU A 51 -4.83 -6.97 -0.70
CA LEU A 51 -4.13 -6.39 -1.83
C LEU A 51 -2.66 -6.81 -1.74
N ALA A 52 -2.24 -7.67 -2.67
CA ALA A 52 -0.84 -8.08 -2.78
C ALA A 52 -0.05 -7.08 -3.63
N GLU A 53 1.06 -6.57 -3.10
CA GLU A 53 1.88 -5.55 -3.75
C GLU A 53 3.38 -5.90 -3.78
N ASN A 54 4.14 -5.22 -4.65
CA ASN A 54 5.59 -5.30 -4.66
C ASN A 54 6.22 -4.25 -3.70
N ALA A 55 7.53 -4.32 -3.51
CA ALA A 55 8.26 -3.44 -2.60
C ALA A 55 8.31 -1.97 -2.99
N TYR A 56 7.90 -1.60 -4.21
CA TYR A 56 7.81 -0.19 -4.60
C TYR A 56 6.65 0.50 -3.87
N TYR A 57 5.55 -0.22 -3.65
CA TYR A 57 4.33 0.30 -3.02
C TYR A 57 4.37 0.30 -1.50
N SER A 58 5.34 -0.40 -0.90
CA SER A 58 5.51 -0.49 0.55
C SER A 58 6.08 0.80 1.15
N LYS A 59 5.30 1.86 1.04
CA LYS A 59 5.54 3.23 1.50
C LYS A 59 4.35 3.69 2.32
N VAL A 60 4.61 4.56 3.31
CA VAL A 60 3.57 5.06 4.21
C VAL A 60 2.49 5.81 3.45
N GLU A 61 2.88 6.58 2.43
CA GLU A 61 2.00 7.38 1.58
C GLU A 61 1.00 6.53 0.78
N PHE A 62 1.37 5.29 0.42
CA PHE A 62 0.46 4.37 -0.23
C PHE A 62 -0.43 3.68 0.80
N ALA A 63 0.17 3.12 1.86
CA ALA A 63 -0.55 2.36 2.88
C ALA A 63 -1.60 3.21 3.62
N SER A 64 -1.30 4.47 3.92
CA SER A 64 -2.21 5.38 4.62
C SER A 64 -3.49 5.67 3.84
N VAL A 65 -3.43 5.60 2.50
CA VAL A 65 -4.57 5.82 1.61
C VAL A 65 -5.39 4.53 1.42
N ILE A 66 -4.73 3.37 1.35
CA ILE A 66 -5.40 2.08 1.11
C ILE A 66 -6.09 1.53 2.37
N ILE A 67 -5.44 1.58 3.53
CA ILE A 67 -5.98 0.95 4.76
C ILE A 67 -7.40 1.45 5.11
N PRO A 68 -7.72 2.76 5.00
CA PRO A 68 -9.08 3.26 5.24
C PRO A 68 -10.15 2.67 4.31
N THR A 69 -9.78 2.11 3.15
CA THR A 69 -10.75 1.46 2.24
C THR A 69 -11.29 0.15 2.81
N GLY A 70 -10.61 -0.46 3.79
CA GLY A 70 -10.93 -1.79 4.33
C GLY A 70 -10.12 -2.93 3.72
N LEU A 71 -9.24 -2.64 2.77
CA LEU A 71 -8.26 -3.60 2.25
C LEU A 71 -7.06 -3.75 3.19
N TYR A 72 -6.55 -4.97 3.30
CA TYR A 72 -5.28 -5.30 3.94
C TYR A 72 -4.17 -5.35 2.90
N ILE A 73 -3.06 -4.68 3.15
CA ILE A 73 -1.88 -4.74 2.28
C ILE A 73 -0.99 -5.91 2.68
N VAL A 74 -0.59 -6.70 1.69
CA VAL A 74 0.41 -7.76 1.82
C VAL A 74 1.52 -7.49 0.82
N GLY A 75 2.70 -7.15 1.31
CA GLY A 75 3.81 -6.75 0.44
C GLY A 75 5.17 -7.09 1.01
N LYS A 76 6.20 -6.87 0.19
CA LYS A 76 7.59 -7.03 0.60
C LYS A 76 8.17 -5.68 0.98
N LEU A 77 8.73 -5.55 2.17
CA LEU A 77 9.53 -4.36 2.52
C LEU A 77 10.85 -4.36 1.75
N ARG A 78 11.31 -3.16 1.37
CA ARG A 78 12.64 -2.99 0.78
C ARG A 78 13.73 -3.36 1.79
N ILE A 79 14.89 -3.79 1.29
CA ILE A 79 16.04 -4.14 2.13
C ILE A 79 16.58 -2.95 2.93
N ASP A 80 16.37 -1.73 2.43
CA ASP A 80 16.75 -0.46 3.04
C ASP A 80 15.59 0.19 3.82
N ALA A 81 14.48 -0.51 4.02
CA ALA A 81 13.39 -0.01 4.83
C ALA A 81 13.85 0.14 6.28
N ASN A 82 13.92 1.38 6.75
CA ASN A 82 14.20 1.68 8.14
C ASN A 82 12.88 1.67 8.92
N LEU A 83 12.72 0.73 9.85
CA LEU A 83 11.55 0.59 10.72
C LEU A 83 11.91 1.09 12.13
N PRO A 84 11.95 2.41 12.37
CA PRO A 84 12.23 2.90 13.70
C PRO A 84 11.09 2.49 14.64
N TRP A 85 11.43 1.77 15.70
CA TRP A 85 10.50 1.55 16.80
C TRP A 85 10.42 2.82 17.64
N LEU A 86 9.25 3.46 17.69
CA LEU A 86 9.03 4.57 18.60
C LEU A 86 9.00 4.04 20.03
N TYR A 87 10.08 4.26 20.78
CA TYR A 87 10.12 3.95 22.21
C TYR A 87 9.32 4.99 23.00
N GLU A 88 8.21 4.57 23.60
CA GLU A 88 7.32 5.42 24.39
C GLU A 88 7.58 5.35 25.91
N GLY A 89 8.58 4.58 26.35
CA GLY A 89 8.94 4.47 27.76
C GLY A 89 9.72 5.68 28.28
N THR A 90 10.00 5.68 29.59
CA THR A 90 10.80 6.72 30.24
C THR A 90 12.18 6.85 29.58
N TYR A 91 12.57 8.10 29.25
CA TYR A 91 13.86 8.40 28.64
C TYR A 91 15.01 7.93 29.53
N LYS A 92 15.88 7.07 28.99
CA LYS A 92 17.02 6.48 29.72
C LYS A 92 18.33 7.28 29.59
N GLY A 93 18.29 8.51 29.07
CA GLY A 93 19.50 9.32 28.87
C GLY A 93 20.30 9.02 27.60
N SER A 94 19.77 8.19 26.69
CA SER A 94 20.43 7.81 25.43
C SER A 94 19.56 8.14 24.22
N GLY A 95 20.19 8.60 23.13
CA GLY A 95 19.52 9.15 21.95
C GLY A 95 19.33 10.67 22.01
N ARG A 96 18.83 11.25 20.91
CA ARG A 96 18.65 12.70 20.77
C ARG A 96 17.63 13.20 21.82
N PRO A 97 18.02 14.15 22.71
CA PRO A 97 17.09 14.74 23.67
C PRO A 97 15.91 15.39 22.94
N ARG A 98 14.68 15.15 23.41
CA ARG A 98 13.51 15.93 22.98
C ARG A 98 13.65 17.32 23.61
N LYS A 99 13.87 18.34 22.78
CA LYS A 99 13.67 19.74 23.17
C LYS A 99 12.18 20.05 23.18
#